data_AF-A0A9D9SYY5-F1
#
_entry.id   AF-A0A9D9SYY5-F1
#
_cell.length_a   1.000
_cell.length_b   1.000
_cell.length_c   1.000
_cell.angle_alpha   90.00
_cell.angle_beta   90.00
_cell.angle_gamma   90.00
#
_symmetry.space_group_name_H-M   'P 1'
#
loop_
_entity.id
_entity.type
_entity.pdbx_description
1 polymer ?
#
loop_
_entity_poly.entity_id
_entity_poly.type
_entity_poly.pdbx_seq_one_letter_code
_entity_poly.pdbx_strand_id
1 'polypeptide(L)'
;TTKARDMVRHVLRERLEGKQLPTELTSFLVEDWQQFLQLVYLRQGKDSAEWIDAVQTVDDLVWSVQPHEDEKSRVRLERLLPDLDRRMAAGLEKTRSHADDARARLEVIREVQRKLLTPDSTPLPLEPLTPSQQEQITPQRSDEEKSWKEMTAVERQKVKYEALMYEFLKRVDDVPIGTWLLYDDLRRGATRRCKLSSRIDETRTFLFVNRVGVQVYEKPRKAFAYDMQMGHARIIEDTPLFDRTIERISSNLRKMAGDT
;
A
#
# COMPACT_ATOMS: atom_id res chain seq x y z
N THR A 1 -7.85 -15.36 -3.68
CA THR A 1 -7.28 -15.24 -5.03
C THR A 1 -8.03 -14.21 -5.85
N THR A 2 -9.37 -14.22 -5.86
CA THR A 2 -10.24 -13.24 -6.57
C THR A 2 -9.90 -11.79 -6.23
N LYS A 3 -9.84 -11.43 -4.93
CA LYS A 3 -9.49 -10.08 -4.47
C LYS A 3 -8.14 -9.53 -4.99
N ALA A 4 -7.13 -10.38 -5.15
CA ALA A 4 -5.82 -9.96 -5.66
C ALA A 4 -5.90 -9.65 -7.14
N ARG A 5 -6.58 -10.51 -7.90
CA ARG A 5 -6.81 -10.32 -9.34
C ARG A 5 -7.64 -9.06 -9.62
N ASP A 6 -8.70 -8.83 -8.85
CA ASP A 6 -9.58 -7.67 -9.06
C ASP A 6 -8.88 -6.35 -8.71
N MET A 7 -8.08 -6.34 -7.64
CA MET A 7 -7.25 -5.18 -7.29
C MET A 7 -6.24 -4.85 -8.40
N VAL A 8 -5.51 -5.85 -8.89
CA VAL A 8 -4.52 -5.65 -9.95
C VAL A 8 -5.19 -5.15 -11.24
N ARG A 9 -6.32 -5.75 -11.61
CA ARG A 9 -7.14 -5.33 -12.76
C ARG A 9 -7.60 -3.88 -12.62
N HIS A 10 -8.10 -3.49 -11.44
CA HIS A 10 -8.50 -2.12 -11.16
C HIS A 10 -7.34 -1.13 -11.34
N VAL A 11 -6.17 -1.43 -10.77
CA VAL A 11 -4.98 -0.59 -10.89
C VAL A 11 -4.53 -0.46 -12.35
N LEU A 12 -4.42 -1.57 -13.07
CA LEU A 12 -4.02 -1.53 -14.48
C LEU A 12 -5.03 -0.75 -15.33
N ARG A 13 -6.32 -0.94 -15.11
CA ARG A 13 -7.35 -0.15 -15.79
C ARG A 13 -7.15 1.35 -15.53
N GLU A 14 -7.04 1.76 -14.27
CA GLU A 14 -6.87 3.17 -13.90
C GLU A 14 -5.63 3.80 -14.56
N ARG A 15 -4.50 3.07 -14.65
CA ARG A 15 -3.27 3.59 -15.27
C ARG A 15 -3.31 3.64 -16.79
N LEU A 16 -4.03 2.71 -17.41
CA LEU A 16 -4.08 2.55 -18.87
C LEU A 16 -5.28 3.29 -19.49
N GLU A 17 -6.23 3.76 -18.68
CA GLU A 17 -7.41 4.49 -19.13
C GLU A 17 -7.03 5.74 -19.94
N GLY A 18 -7.56 5.83 -21.16
CA GLY A 18 -7.31 6.94 -22.08
C GLY A 18 -5.88 7.02 -22.63
N LYS A 19 -5.02 6.02 -22.37
CA LYS A 19 -3.65 5.98 -22.89
C LYS A 19 -3.60 5.29 -24.25
N GLN A 20 -2.68 5.78 -25.09
CA GLN A 20 -2.30 5.13 -26.34
C GLN A 20 -0.91 4.53 -26.16
N LEU A 21 -0.79 3.23 -26.45
CA LEU A 21 0.41 2.45 -26.19
C LEU A 21 0.70 1.53 -27.38
N PRO A 22 1.97 1.19 -27.64
CA PRO A 22 2.29 0.12 -28.56
C PRO A 22 1.70 -1.21 -28.08
N THR A 23 1.31 -2.06 -29.03
CA THR A 23 0.68 -3.37 -28.75
C THR A 23 1.55 -4.24 -27.87
N GLU A 24 2.86 -4.22 -28.09
CA GLU A 24 3.85 -5.01 -27.36
C GLU A 24 3.88 -4.66 -25.88
N LEU A 25 3.78 -3.37 -25.55
CA LEU A 25 3.75 -2.89 -24.16
C LEU A 25 2.43 -3.23 -23.48
N THR A 26 1.33 -3.10 -24.23
CA THR A 26 0.01 -3.44 -23.71
C THR A 26 -0.07 -4.93 -23.39
N SER A 27 0.36 -5.81 -24.30
CA SER A 27 0.45 -7.24 -24.04
C SER A 27 1.38 -7.56 -22.86
N PHE A 28 2.56 -6.94 -22.77
CA PHE A 28 3.44 -7.12 -21.62
C PHE A 28 2.75 -6.75 -20.29
N LEU A 29 2.09 -5.58 -20.22
CA LEU A 29 1.46 -5.12 -18.98
C LEU A 29 0.28 -5.99 -18.57
N VAL A 30 -0.56 -6.41 -19.52
CA VAL A 30 -1.78 -7.17 -19.27
C VAL A 30 -1.53 -8.67 -19.06
N GLU A 31 -0.58 -9.25 -19.81
CA GLU A 31 -0.32 -10.69 -19.79
C GLU A 31 0.77 -11.06 -18.78
N ASP A 32 1.87 -10.30 -18.72
CA ASP A 32 3.06 -10.66 -17.94
C ASP A 32 3.13 -9.89 -16.62
N TRP A 33 3.15 -8.55 -16.69
CA TRP A 33 3.31 -7.70 -15.50
C TRP A 33 2.13 -7.83 -14.53
N GLN A 34 0.92 -8.08 -15.06
CA GLN A 34 -0.26 -8.40 -14.27
C GLN A 34 -0.04 -9.62 -13.34
N GLN A 35 0.71 -10.64 -13.78
CA GLN A 35 1.00 -11.82 -12.96
C GLN A 35 1.97 -11.47 -11.84
N PHE A 36 2.97 -10.63 -12.13
CA PHE A 36 3.91 -10.14 -11.13
C PHE A 36 3.20 -9.29 -10.06
N LEU A 37 2.35 -8.35 -10.47
CA LEU A 37 1.53 -7.55 -9.54
C LEU A 37 0.68 -8.46 -8.65
N GLN A 38 0.02 -9.48 -9.21
CA GLN A 38 -0.75 -10.45 -8.42
C GLN A 38 0.12 -11.18 -7.39
N LEU A 39 1.32 -11.62 -7.79
CA LEU A 39 2.27 -12.28 -6.90
C LEU A 39 2.68 -11.37 -5.73
N VAL A 40 3.03 -10.11 -6.04
CA VAL A 40 3.45 -9.13 -5.04
C VAL A 40 2.30 -8.79 -4.09
N TYR A 41 1.09 -8.58 -4.60
CA TYR A 41 -0.09 -8.35 -3.77
C TYR A 41 -0.35 -9.52 -2.81
N LEU A 42 -0.26 -10.75 -3.30
CA LEU A 42 -0.51 -11.96 -2.50
C LEU A 42 0.55 -12.18 -1.42
N ARG A 43 1.81 -11.85 -1.71
CA ARG A 43 2.93 -12.06 -0.78
C ARG A 43 3.09 -10.91 0.21
N GLN A 44 3.10 -9.67 -0.27
CA GLN A 44 3.49 -8.49 0.51
C GLN A 44 2.31 -7.57 0.88
N GLY A 45 1.22 -7.62 0.10
CA GLY A 45 0.04 -6.78 0.25
C GLY A 45 0.16 -5.42 -0.45
N LYS A 46 -0.99 -4.74 -0.63
CA LYS A 46 -1.11 -3.46 -1.37
C LYS A 46 -0.39 -2.24 -0.77
N ASP A 47 0.07 -2.34 0.47
CA ASP A 47 0.72 -1.22 1.16
C ASP A 47 2.23 -1.45 1.32
N SER A 48 2.75 -2.51 0.70
CA SER A 48 4.17 -2.83 0.73
C SER A 48 4.96 -1.96 -0.24
N ALA A 49 6.23 -1.71 0.11
CA ALA A 49 7.15 -1.00 -0.79
C ALA A 49 7.26 -1.73 -2.13
N GLU A 50 7.28 -3.07 -2.11
CA GLU A 50 7.35 -3.87 -3.33
C GLU A 50 6.11 -3.72 -4.22
N TRP A 51 4.92 -3.58 -3.63
CA TRP A 51 3.71 -3.30 -4.40
C TRP A 51 3.76 -1.90 -5.01
N ILE A 52 4.15 -0.90 -4.22
CA ILE A 52 4.29 0.48 -4.68
C ILE A 52 5.29 0.56 -5.84
N ASP A 53 6.46 -0.06 -5.71
CA ASP A 53 7.49 -0.09 -6.75
C ASP A 53 7.00 -0.81 -8.02
N ALA A 54 6.26 -1.91 -7.86
CA ALA A 54 5.70 -2.66 -8.99
C ALA A 54 4.62 -1.86 -9.75
N VAL A 55 3.79 -1.09 -9.04
CA VAL A 55 2.82 -0.17 -9.65
C VAL A 55 3.53 1.03 -10.29
N GLN A 56 4.54 1.61 -9.63
CA GLN A 56 5.34 2.71 -10.19
C GLN A 56 6.03 2.31 -11.50
N THR A 57 6.38 1.04 -11.65
CA THR A 57 6.94 0.49 -12.89
C THR A 57 5.94 0.57 -14.06
N VAL A 58 4.65 0.40 -13.79
CA VAL A 58 3.59 0.60 -14.79
C VAL A 58 3.53 2.07 -15.19
N ASP A 59 3.51 2.97 -14.20
CA ASP A 59 3.43 4.42 -14.44
C ASP A 59 4.63 4.92 -15.26
N ASP A 60 5.83 4.49 -14.89
CA ASP A 60 7.08 4.84 -15.57
C ASP A 60 7.13 4.26 -17.00
N LEU A 61 6.66 3.03 -17.19
CA LEU A 61 6.60 2.40 -18.52
C LEU A 61 5.60 3.09 -19.43
N VAL A 62 4.39 3.36 -18.94
CA VAL A 62 3.36 4.11 -19.68
C VAL A 62 3.87 5.50 -20.06
N TRP A 63 4.54 6.19 -19.13
CA TRP A 63 5.15 7.49 -19.39
C TRP A 63 6.30 7.41 -20.41
N SER A 64 7.12 6.35 -20.36
CA SER A 64 8.31 6.19 -21.22
C SER A 64 8.00 6.15 -22.71
N VAL A 65 6.76 5.81 -23.08
CA VAL A 65 6.32 5.67 -24.47
C VAL A 65 5.37 6.76 -24.93
N GLN A 66 5.11 7.75 -24.08
CA GLN A 66 4.41 8.95 -24.52
C GLN A 66 5.34 9.87 -25.33
N PRO A 67 4.79 10.70 -26.23
CA PRO A 67 5.57 11.72 -26.91
C PRO A 67 6.12 12.75 -25.91
N HIS A 68 7.43 13.01 -25.95
CA HIS A 68 8.11 14.02 -25.14
C HIS A 68 8.78 15.05 -26.05
N GLU A 69 8.24 16.27 -26.11
CA GLU A 69 8.75 17.34 -26.97
C GLU A 69 9.87 18.16 -26.30
N ASP A 70 9.95 18.14 -24.97
CA ASP A 70 10.90 18.94 -24.21
C ASP A 70 12.17 18.18 -23.82
N GLU A 71 13.31 18.89 -23.87
CA GLU A 71 14.63 18.33 -23.58
C GLU A 71 14.74 17.74 -22.16
N LYS A 72 14.05 18.33 -21.18
CA LYS A 72 14.09 17.84 -19.79
C LYS A 72 13.43 16.47 -19.67
N SER A 73 12.30 16.26 -20.34
CA SER A 73 11.61 14.98 -20.40
C SER A 73 12.44 13.93 -21.15
N ARG A 74 13.14 14.30 -22.23
CA ARG A 74 14.06 13.39 -22.94
C ARG A 74 15.23 12.95 -22.07
N VAL A 75 15.90 13.88 -21.39
CA VAL A 75 16.99 13.57 -20.44
C VAL A 75 16.48 12.73 -19.27
N ARG A 76 15.27 13.01 -18.75
CA ARG A 76 14.66 12.19 -17.70
C ARG A 76 14.41 10.76 -18.20
N LEU A 77 13.90 10.62 -19.42
CA LEU A 77 13.61 9.33 -20.04
C LEU A 77 14.88 8.49 -20.20
N GLU A 78 15.96 9.07 -20.73
CA GLU A 78 17.26 8.39 -20.86
C GLU A 78 17.80 7.87 -19.51
N ARG A 79 17.58 8.61 -18.42
CA ARG A 79 17.97 8.19 -17.06
C ARG A 79 17.04 7.14 -16.46
N LEU A 80 15.77 7.14 -16.86
CA LEU A 80 14.75 6.24 -16.34
C LEU A 80 14.85 4.85 -16.96
N LEU A 81 15.17 4.76 -18.26
CA LEU A 81 15.14 3.49 -19.00
C LEU A 81 16.02 2.37 -18.40
N PRO A 82 17.28 2.60 -17.98
CA PRO A 82 18.10 1.54 -17.40
C PRO A 82 17.53 0.99 -16.09
N ASP A 83 16.95 1.88 -15.27
CA ASP A 83 16.31 1.47 -14.01
C ASP A 83 15.01 0.70 -14.28
N LEU A 84 14.21 1.16 -15.23
CA LEU A 84 12.97 0.52 -15.64
C LEU A 84 13.23 -0.89 -16.17
N ASP A 85 14.23 -1.06 -17.02
CA ASP A 85 14.65 -2.35 -17.56
C ASP A 85 15.04 -3.34 -16.45
N ARG A 86 15.86 -2.88 -15.50
CA ARG A 86 16.25 -3.68 -14.33
C ARG A 86 15.04 -4.10 -13.49
N ARG A 87 14.08 -3.19 -13.26
CA ARG A 87 12.85 -3.49 -12.51
C ARG A 87 11.98 -4.51 -13.24
N MET A 88 11.83 -4.37 -14.56
CA MET A 88 11.06 -5.31 -15.39
C MET A 88 11.70 -6.70 -15.37
N ALA A 89 13.02 -6.80 -15.55
CA ALA A 89 13.76 -8.06 -15.48
C ALA A 89 13.58 -8.75 -14.12
N ALA A 90 13.80 -8.02 -13.02
CA ALA A 90 13.64 -8.57 -11.68
C ALA A 90 12.20 -8.99 -11.36
N GLY A 91 11.20 -8.34 -11.96
CA GLY A 91 9.80 -8.70 -11.83
C GLY A 91 9.46 -10.00 -12.57
N LEU A 92 9.92 -10.13 -13.82
CA LEU A 92 9.70 -11.33 -14.63
C LEU A 92 10.44 -12.56 -14.10
N GLU A 93 11.62 -12.42 -13.53
CA GLU A 93 12.32 -13.54 -12.88
C GLU A 93 11.54 -14.14 -11.71
N LYS A 94 10.68 -13.33 -11.07
CA LYS A 94 9.84 -13.76 -9.95
C LYS A 94 8.54 -14.42 -10.41
N THR A 95 8.11 -14.19 -11.66
CA THR A 95 7.00 -14.91 -12.27
C THR A 95 7.52 -16.21 -12.89
N ARG A 96 6.66 -17.22 -13.04
CA ARG A 96 7.06 -18.54 -13.57
C ARG A 96 7.41 -18.54 -15.07
N SER A 97 7.60 -17.37 -15.71
CA SER A 97 7.97 -17.31 -17.12
C SER A 97 9.33 -17.98 -17.33
N HIS A 98 9.44 -18.79 -18.39
CA HIS A 98 10.72 -19.33 -18.79
C HIS A 98 11.69 -18.16 -19.03
N ALA A 99 12.90 -18.23 -18.46
CA ALA A 99 13.85 -17.12 -18.46
C ALA A 99 14.20 -16.63 -19.89
N ASP A 100 14.16 -17.52 -20.88
CA ASP A 100 14.39 -17.19 -22.28
C ASP A 100 13.23 -16.37 -22.90
N ASP A 101 11.98 -16.68 -22.54
CA ASP A 101 10.79 -15.92 -22.97
C ASP A 101 10.77 -14.52 -22.35
N ALA A 102 11.17 -14.42 -21.08
CA ALA A 102 11.25 -13.13 -20.37
C ALA A 102 12.29 -12.20 -21.01
N ARG A 103 13.47 -12.72 -21.35
CA ARG A 103 14.51 -11.95 -22.04
C ARG A 103 14.05 -11.48 -23.42
N ALA A 104 13.48 -12.37 -24.22
CA ALA A 104 12.97 -12.02 -25.54
C ALA A 104 11.88 -10.91 -25.46
N ARG A 105 10.97 -11.00 -24.49
CA ARG A 105 9.96 -9.96 -24.21
C ARG A 105 10.59 -8.61 -23.90
N LEU A 106 11.61 -8.57 -23.04
CA LEU A 106 12.28 -7.31 -22.68
C LEU A 106 13.02 -6.69 -23.87
N GLU A 107 13.65 -7.49 -24.73
CA GLU A 107 14.28 -6.96 -25.94
C GLU A 107 13.26 -6.32 -26.89
N VAL A 108 12.06 -6.90 -27.01
CA VAL A 108 10.97 -6.30 -27.81
C VAL A 108 10.57 -4.93 -27.23
N ILE A 109 10.44 -4.82 -25.91
CA ILE A 109 10.09 -3.53 -25.25
C ILE A 109 11.21 -2.50 -25.45
N ARG A 110 12.47 -2.90 -25.33
CA ARG A 110 13.62 -2.02 -25.58
C ARG A 110 13.64 -1.51 -27.01
N GLU A 111 13.36 -2.39 -27.97
CA GLU A 111 13.30 -2.02 -29.38
C GLU A 111 12.17 -1.01 -29.65
N VAL A 112 11.01 -1.18 -29.00
CA VAL A 112 9.92 -0.22 -29.05
C VAL A 112 10.35 1.14 -28.47
N GLN A 113 10.93 1.16 -27.28
CA GLN A 113 11.42 2.39 -26.64
C GLN A 113 12.49 3.09 -27.49
N ARG A 114 13.41 2.32 -28.09
CA ARG A 114 14.45 2.85 -28.99
C ARG A 114 13.84 3.51 -30.22
N LYS A 115 12.86 2.86 -30.87
CA LYS A 115 12.16 3.44 -32.04
C LYS A 115 11.44 4.74 -31.69
N LEU A 116 10.80 4.81 -30.52
CA LEU A 116 10.10 6.01 -30.07
C LEU A 116 11.05 7.17 -29.73
N LEU A 117 12.27 6.87 -29.27
CA LEU A 117 13.29 7.85 -28.95
C LEU A 117 14.06 8.39 -30.17
N THR A 118 14.05 7.63 -31.27
CA THR A 118 14.86 7.95 -32.45
C THR A 118 14.06 8.82 -33.43
N PRO A 119 14.46 10.08 -33.69
CA PRO A 119 13.68 11.04 -34.49
C PRO A 119 13.36 10.58 -35.92
N ASP A 120 14.25 9.81 -36.54
CA ASP A 120 14.15 9.34 -37.93
C ASP A 120 13.58 7.91 -38.05
N SER A 121 13.12 7.30 -36.95
CA SER A 121 12.52 5.97 -37.01
C SER A 121 11.07 6.02 -37.46
N THR A 122 10.62 4.96 -38.14
CA THR A 122 9.20 4.78 -38.49
C THR A 122 8.36 4.87 -37.23
N PRO A 123 7.42 5.82 -37.11
CA PRO A 123 6.57 5.95 -35.94
C PRO A 123 5.82 4.65 -35.70
N LEU A 124 5.94 4.09 -34.49
CA LEU A 124 5.13 2.96 -34.09
C LEU A 124 3.69 3.43 -33.88
N PRO A 125 2.68 2.67 -34.35
CA PRO A 125 1.28 2.97 -34.04
C PRO A 125 1.07 2.97 -32.52
N LEU A 126 0.60 4.10 -31.99
CA LEU A 126 0.10 4.18 -30.62
C LEU A 126 -1.40 3.98 -30.68
N GLU A 127 -1.86 2.84 -30.19
CA GLU A 127 -3.26 2.45 -30.27
C GLU A 127 -3.90 2.45 -28.88
N PRO A 128 -5.20 2.77 -28.77
CA PRO A 128 -5.92 2.51 -27.54
C PRO A 128 -6.02 1.00 -27.28
N LEU A 129 -6.22 0.61 -26.02
CA LEU A 129 -6.41 -0.79 -25.66
C LEU A 129 -7.52 -1.45 -26.50
N THR A 130 -7.26 -2.64 -27.03
CA THR A 130 -8.28 -3.43 -27.75
C THR A 130 -9.41 -3.86 -26.81
N PRO A 131 -10.62 -4.14 -27.31
CA PRO A 131 -11.74 -4.61 -26.49
C PRO A 131 -11.39 -5.85 -25.65
N SER A 132 -10.62 -6.79 -26.21
CA SER A 132 -10.15 -7.98 -25.51
C SER A 132 -9.20 -7.65 -24.36
N GLN A 133 -8.27 -6.71 -24.55
CA GLN A 133 -7.35 -6.26 -23.49
C GLN A 133 -8.11 -5.49 -22.40
N GLN A 134 -9.07 -4.65 -22.78
CA GLN A 134 -9.94 -3.95 -21.84
C GLN A 134 -10.75 -4.94 -20.98
N GLU A 135 -11.26 -6.01 -21.57
CA GLU A 135 -11.98 -7.06 -20.83
C GLU A 135 -11.06 -7.82 -19.86
N GLN A 136 -9.80 -8.05 -20.22
CA GLN A 136 -8.81 -8.72 -19.36
C GLN A 136 -8.46 -7.92 -18.11
N ILE A 137 -8.36 -6.58 -18.22
CA ILE A 137 -8.13 -5.67 -17.08
C ILE A 137 -9.43 -5.16 -16.45
N THR A 138 -10.58 -5.53 -16.99
CA THR A 138 -11.87 -5.23 -16.37
C THR A 138 -12.03 -6.11 -15.15
N PRO A 139 -12.20 -5.54 -13.94
CA PRO A 139 -12.64 -6.32 -12.79
C PRO A 139 -13.94 -7.00 -13.22
N GLN A 140 -13.91 -8.32 -13.33
CA GLN A 140 -15.14 -9.06 -13.49
C GLN A 140 -15.83 -8.88 -12.15
N ARG A 141 -16.96 -8.17 -12.15
CA ARG A 141 -17.87 -8.18 -11.00
C ARG A 141 -18.11 -9.65 -10.66
N SER A 142 -17.45 -10.15 -9.63
CA SER A 142 -18.08 -11.18 -8.83
C SER A 142 -19.37 -10.54 -8.32
N ASP A 143 -20.47 -11.27 -8.31
CA ASP A 143 -21.79 -10.85 -7.80
C ASP A 143 -21.81 -10.36 -6.33
N GLU A 144 -20.65 -10.08 -5.73
CA GLU A 144 -20.44 -9.56 -4.39
C GLU A 144 -20.29 -8.02 -4.32
N GLU A 145 -20.15 -7.30 -5.45
CA GLU A 145 -20.13 -5.82 -5.45
C GLU A 145 -21.45 -5.24 -5.95
N LYS A 146 -22.43 -5.23 -5.05
CA LYS A 146 -23.66 -4.45 -5.22
C LYS A 146 -23.32 -2.96 -5.26
N SER A 147 -23.94 -2.29 -6.22
CA SER A 147 -23.88 -0.83 -6.42
C SER A 147 -24.17 -0.07 -5.12
N TRP A 148 -23.47 1.06 -4.89
CA TRP A 148 -23.59 1.95 -3.72
C TRP A 148 -25.03 2.32 -3.29
N LYS A 149 -26.00 2.18 -4.20
CA LYS A 149 -27.42 2.43 -3.98
C LYS A 149 -28.16 1.25 -3.30
N GLU A 150 -27.59 0.06 -3.25
CA GLU A 150 -28.20 -1.17 -2.68
C GLU A 150 -27.52 -1.68 -1.40
N MET A 151 -26.42 -1.06 -0.95
CA MET A 151 -25.72 -1.45 0.28
C MET A 151 -26.59 -1.24 1.52
N THR A 152 -26.70 -2.28 2.34
CA THR A 152 -27.30 -2.23 3.67
C THR A 152 -26.46 -1.37 4.63
N ALA A 153 -27.06 -0.85 5.71
CA ALA A 153 -26.38 0.01 6.69
C ALA A 153 -25.11 -0.65 7.29
N VAL A 154 -25.09 -1.99 7.35
CA VAL A 154 -23.98 -2.82 7.84
C VAL A 154 -22.78 -2.80 6.90
N GLU A 155 -22.99 -2.77 5.58
CA GLU A 155 -21.92 -2.73 4.57
C GLU A 155 -21.26 -1.34 4.49
N ARG A 156 -22.04 -0.27 4.67
CA ARG A 156 -21.49 1.11 4.83
C ARG A 156 -20.65 1.24 6.10
N GLN A 157 -21.06 0.59 7.19
CA GLN A 157 -20.25 0.52 8.40
C GLN A 157 -18.95 -0.25 8.16
N LYS A 158 -18.96 -1.31 7.35
CA LYS A 158 -17.77 -2.11 7.04
C LYS A 158 -16.76 -1.39 6.15
N VAL A 159 -17.20 -0.64 5.14
CA VAL A 159 -16.31 0.21 4.32
C VAL A 159 -15.69 1.34 5.16
N LYS A 160 -16.48 1.96 6.03
CA LYS A 160 -15.97 2.93 7.01
C LYS A 160 -14.99 2.27 7.98
N TYR A 161 -15.28 1.04 8.41
CA TYR A 161 -14.43 0.24 9.29
C TYR A 161 -13.09 -0.11 8.64
N GLU A 162 -13.09 -0.49 7.36
CA GLU A 162 -11.89 -0.80 6.57
C GLU A 162 -11.05 0.45 6.27
N ALA A 163 -11.70 1.60 6.01
CA ALA A 163 -11.01 2.89 5.85
C ALA A 163 -10.38 3.38 7.17
N LEU A 164 -11.08 3.24 8.30
CA LEU A 164 -10.50 3.52 9.62
C LEU A 164 -9.36 2.54 9.97
N MET A 165 -9.49 1.25 9.62
CA MET A 165 -8.41 0.26 9.81
C MET A 165 -7.11 0.68 9.12
N TYR A 166 -7.17 1.35 7.96
CA TYR A 166 -6.01 1.81 7.22
C TYR A 166 -5.18 2.85 8.00
N GLU A 167 -5.85 3.84 8.60
CA GLU A 167 -5.22 4.87 9.42
C GLU A 167 -4.51 4.27 10.63
N PHE A 168 -5.16 3.33 11.31
CA PHE A 168 -4.59 2.66 12.48
C PHE A 168 -3.46 1.68 12.13
N LEU A 169 -3.47 1.07 10.95
CA LEU A 169 -2.35 0.24 10.47
C LEU A 169 -1.07 1.06 10.30
N LYS A 170 -1.17 2.26 9.72
CA LYS A 170 -0.03 3.18 9.61
C LYS A 170 0.40 3.69 10.98
N ARG A 171 -0.57 4.08 11.81
CA ARG A 171 -0.30 4.58 13.17
C ARG A 171 0.43 3.56 14.05
N VAL A 172 0.14 2.27 13.88
CA VAL A 172 0.83 1.16 14.57
C VAL A 172 2.29 1.02 14.14
N ASP A 173 2.58 1.17 12.84
CA ASP A 173 3.95 1.10 12.32
C ASP A 173 4.81 2.25 12.84
N ASP A 174 4.19 3.42 13.05
CA ASP A 174 4.83 4.64 13.54
C ASP A 174 5.02 4.66 15.07
N VAL A 175 4.50 3.67 15.82
CA VAL A 175 4.68 3.61 17.28
C VAL A 175 6.14 3.28 17.63
N PRO A 176 6.87 4.16 18.32
CA PRO A 176 8.25 3.88 18.70
C PRO A 176 8.35 2.69 19.65
N ILE A 177 9.38 1.86 19.47
CA ILE A 177 9.74 0.85 20.45
C ILE A 177 10.04 1.57 21.78
N GLY A 178 9.45 1.05 22.84
CA GLY A 178 9.52 1.59 24.18
C GLY A 178 8.32 2.43 24.60
N THR A 179 7.36 2.66 23.70
CA THR A 179 6.10 3.34 24.00
C THR A 179 5.29 2.55 25.02
N TRP A 180 4.70 3.25 26.00
CA TRP A 180 3.77 2.67 26.95
C TRP A 180 2.33 2.77 26.45
N LEU A 181 1.58 1.69 26.60
CA LEU A 181 0.17 1.60 26.22
C LEU A 181 -0.67 1.10 27.39
N LEU A 182 -1.91 1.55 27.42
CA LEU A 182 -3.00 1.02 28.22
C LEU A 182 -3.77 0.01 27.37
N TYR A 183 -3.78 -1.23 27.81
CA TYR A 183 -4.48 -2.34 27.18
C TYR A 183 -5.66 -2.80 28.05
N ASP A 184 -6.87 -2.80 27.50
CA ASP A 184 -8.06 -3.28 28.17
C ASP A 184 -8.12 -4.82 28.13
N ASP A 185 -8.05 -5.46 29.30
CA ASP A 185 -8.18 -6.91 29.46
C ASP A 185 -9.66 -7.30 29.40
N LEU A 186 -10.15 -7.57 28.18
CA LEU A 186 -11.55 -7.93 27.92
C LEU A 186 -12.02 -9.19 28.67
N ARG A 187 -11.10 -10.03 29.18
CA ARG A 187 -11.46 -11.22 29.96
C ARG A 187 -11.66 -10.93 31.45
N ARG A 188 -11.01 -9.88 31.96
CA ARG A 188 -11.01 -9.54 33.39
C ARG A 188 -11.62 -8.16 33.69
N GLY A 189 -12.00 -7.40 32.67
CA GLY A 189 -12.56 -6.06 32.80
C GLY A 189 -11.57 -5.03 33.37
N ALA A 190 -10.27 -5.25 33.23
CA ALA A 190 -9.23 -4.42 33.84
C ALA A 190 -8.27 -3.84 32.79
N THR A 191 -7.93 -2.56 32.89
CA THR A 191 -6.90 -1.95 32.01
C THR A 191 -5.51 -2.16 32.61
N ARG A 192 -4.56 -2.61 31.79
CA ARG A 192 -3.17 -2.84 32.18
C ARG A 192 -2.22 -1.95 31.39
N ARG A 193 -1.13 -1.53 32.03
CA ARG A 193 -0.03 -0.85 31.33
C ARG A 193 0.97 -1.87 30.81
N CYS A 194 1.26 -1.80 29.52
CA CYS A 194 2.33 -2.56 28.90
C CYS A 194 3.21 -1.64 28.03
N LYS A 195 4.46 -2.03 27.84
CA LYS A 195 5.44 -1.33 27.03
C LYS A 195 5.64 -2.12 25.74
N LEU A 196 5.60 -1.45 24.59
CA LEU A 196 6.04 -2.05 23.32
C LEU A 196 7.55 -2.30 23.44
N SER A 197 7.95 -3.57 23.52
CA SER A 197 9.34 -3.96 23.79
C SER A 197 10.14 -4.25 22.52
N SER A 198 9.50 -4.86 21.53
CA SER A 198 10.13 -5.25 20.28
C SER A 198 9.09 -5.50 19.19
N ARG A 199 9.57 -5.44 17.94
CA ARG A 199 8.84 -5.80 16.74
C ARG A 199 9.63 -6.90 16.03
N ILE A 200 8.95 -7.98 15.65
CA ILE A 200 9.50 -9.07 14.85
C ILE A 200 9.08 -8.80 13.40
N ASP A 201 10.04 -8.41 12.57
CA ASP A 201 9.75 -7.95 11.21
C ASP A 201 9.34 -9.12 10.30
N GLU A 202 9.88 -10.33 10.49
CA GLU A 202 9.56 -11.52 9.69
C GLU A 202 8.10 -11.94 9.81
N THR A 203 7.51 -11.80 11.00
CA THR A 203 6.11 -12.17 11.26
C THR A 203 5.17 -10.97 11.39
N ARG A 204 5.71 -9.74 11.28
CA ARG A 204 5.00 -8.47 11.54
C ARG A 204 4.25 -8.48 12.87
N THR A 205 4.93 -8.94 13.93
CA THR A 205 4.36 -9.13 15.27
C THR A 205 4.97 -8.15 16.26
N PHE A 206 4.13 -7.61 17.15
CA PHE A 206 4.49 -6.65 18.18
C PHE A 206 4.45 -7.34 19.56
N LEU A 207 5.53 -7.18 20.33
CA LEU A 207 5.69 -7.78 21.65
C LEU A 207 5.57 -6.73 22.75
N PHE A 208 4.66 -6.96 23.69
CA PHE A 208 4.39 -6.05 24.80
C PHE A 208 4.74 -6.69 26.14
N VAL A 209 5.46 -5.95 26.98
CA VAL A 209 5.91 -6.40 28.31
C VAL A 209 5.31 -5.57 29.44
N ASN A 210 5.28 -6.10 30.65
CA ASN A 210 4.88 -5.35 31.85
C ASN A 210 6.07 -4.52 32.41
N ARG A 211 5.84 -3.83 33.55
CA ARG A 211 6.87 -3.04 34.26
C ARG A 211 8.09 -3.84 34.72
N VAL A 212 7.98 -5.16 34.81
CA VAL A 212 9.05 -6.07 35.23
C VAL A 212 9.71 -6.74 34.02
N GLY A 213 9.32 -6.38 32.79
CA GLY A 213 9.90 -6.93 31.56
C GLY A 213 9.34 -8.28 31.11
N VAL A 214 8.30 -8.81 31.78
CA VAL A 214 7.65 -10.07 31.38
C VAL A 214 6.67 -9.80 30.24
N GLN A 215 6.72 -10.62 29.18
CA GLN A 215 5.77 -10.56 28.07
C GLN A 215 4.33 -10.74 28.55
N VAL A 216 3.46 -9.82 28.15
CA VAL A 216 2.03 -9.80 28.48
C VAL A 216 1.19 -10.04 27.24
N TYR A 217 1.58 -9.46 26.11
CA TYR A 217 0.87 -9.62 24.84
C TYR A 217 1.84 -9.83 23.68
N GLU A 218 1.42 -10.66 22.75
CA GLU A 218 2.00 -10.82 21.43
C GLU A 218 0.88 -10.60 20.42
N LYS A 219 1.05 -9.62 19.54
CA LYS A 219 -0.03 -9.19 18.63
C LYS A 219 0.48 -9.04 17.21
N PRO A 220 -0.11 -9.74 16.22
CA PRO A 220 0.17 -9.44 14.82
C PRO A 220 -0.31 -8.03 14.48
N ARG A 221 0.37 -7.37 13.54
CA ARG A 221 0.11 -5.98 13.12
C ARG A 221 -1.37 -5.63 12.98
N LYS A 222 -2.14 -6.48 12.29
CA LYS A 222 -3.59 -6.26 12.08
C LYS A 222 -4.39 -6.30 13.38
N ALA A 223 -4.04 -7.18 14.31
CA ALA A 223 -4.70 -7.27 15.60
C ALA A 223 -4.35 -6.07 16.49
N PHE A 224 -3.11 -5.59 16.45
CA PHE A 224 -2.74 -4.38 17.19
C PHE A 224 -3.44 -3.14 16.64
N ALA A 225 -3.52 -2.98 15.31
CA ALA A 225 -4.26 -1.88 14.68
C ALA A 225 -5.75 -1.92 15.04
N TYR A 226 -6.33 -3.13 15.06
CA TYR A 226 -7.71 -3.35 15.52
C TYR A 226 -7.88 -2.93 16.98
N ASP A 227 -6.97 -3.35 17.87
CA ASP A 227 -7.02 -2.99 19.28
C ASP A 227 -6.92 -1.47 19.48
N MET A 228 -6.09 -0.77 18.70
CA MET A 228 -5.99 0.70 18.74
C MET A 228 -7.26 1.39 18.21
N GLN A 229 -7.84 0.88 17.13
CA GLN A 229 -9.06 1.44 16.55
C GLN A 229 -10.27 1.29 17.46
N MET A 230 -10.41 0.14 18.12
CA MET A 230 -11.50 -0.13 19.05
C MET A 230 -11.29 0.53 20.42
N GLY A 231 -10.17 1.23 20.62
CA GLY A 231 -9.82 1.87 21.88
C GLY A 231 -9.38 0.90 22.98
N HIS A 232 -9.18 -0.38 22.66
CA HIS A 232 -8.66 -1.39 23.57
C HIS A 232 -7.17 -1.20 23.85
N ALA A 233 -6.43 -0.61 22.92
CA ALA A 233 -5.04 -0.20 23.08
C ALA A 233 -4.92 1.33 22.95
N ARG A 234 -4.48 2.00 24.00
CA ARG A 234 -4.32 3.46 24.02
C ARG A 234 -2.88 3.83 24.38
N ILE A 235 -2.23 4.62 23.54
CA ILE A 235 -0.88 5.13 23.84
C ILE A 235 -0.99 6.05 25.06
N ILE A 236 -0.09 5.85 26.02
CA ILE A 236 0.09 6.79 27.12
C ILE A 236 0.95 7.92 26.56
N GLU A 237 0.30 9.03 26.18
CA GLU A 237 1.02 10.25 25.84
C GLU A 237 1.77 10.72 27.09
N ASP A 238 3.09 10.83 26.96
CA ASP A 238 3.94 11.50 27.95
C ASP A 238 3.73 13.01 27.77
N THR A 239 2.55 13.51 28.17
CA THR A 239 2.42 14.93 28.41
C THR A 239 3.44 15.25 29.51
N PRO A 240 4.37 16.20 29.30
CA PRO A 240 5.25 16.63 30.37
C PRO A 240 4.39 16.91 31.61
N LEU A 241 4.77 16.31 32.73
CA LEU A 241 4.02 16.29 34.00
C LEU A 241 3.78 17.67 34.64
N PHE A 242 3.95 18.77 33.90
CA PHE A 242 3.80 20.13 34.39
C PHE A 242 2.36 20.64 34.37
N ASP A 243 1.54 20.31 33.37
CA ASP A 243 0.24 21.00 33.23
C ASP A 243 -0.93 20.38 34.01
N ARG A 244 -0.88 19.09 34.36
CA ARG A 244 -1.93 18.48 35.21
C ARG A 244 -1.78 18.76 36.70
N THR A 245 -0.62 19.27 37.13
CA THR A 245 -0.38 19.59 38.53
C THR A 245 -0.88 21.01 38.86
N ILE A 246 -0.82 21.94 37.90
CA ILE A 246 -1.26 23.33 38.10
C ILE A 246 -2.79 23.47 38.16
N GLU A 247 -3.57 22.71 37.38
CA GLU A 247 -5.04 22.77 37.49
C GLU A 247 -5.56 22.22 38.84
N ARG A 248 -4.89 21.22 39.42
CA ARG A 248 -5.28 20.66 40.73
C ARG A 248 -4.89 21.54 41.92
N ILE A 249 -3.86 22.38 41.75
CA ILE A 249 -3.46 23.37 42.77
C ILE A 249 -4.31 24.65 42.63
N SER A 250 -4.64 25.08 41.41
CA SER A 250 -5.51 26.25 41.19
C SER A 250 -6.95 26.03 41.69
N SER A 251 -7.51 24.83 41.53
CA SER A 251 -8.85 24.49 42.03
C SER A 251 -8.93 24.39 43.56
N ASN A 252 -7.82 24.06 44.24
CA ASN A 252 -7.74 24.11 45.70
C ASN A 252 -7.50 25.53 46.23
N LEU A 253 -6.70 26.35 45.54
CA LEU A 253 -6.51 27.76 45.92
C LEU A 253 -7.78 28.60 45.73
N ARG A 254 -8.58 28.31 44.70
CA ARG A 254 -9.87 29.00 44.47
C ARG A 254 -10.97 28.55 45.45
N LYS A 255 -10.88 27.33 45.99
CA LYS A 255 -11.76 26.84 47.07
C LYS A 255 -11.40 27.36 48.45
N MET A 256 -10.12 27.71 48.70
CA MET A 256 -9.71 28.32 49.97
C MET A 256 -9.92 29.84 50.03
N ALA A 257 -9.96 30.53 48.88
CA ALA A 257 -10.19 31.97 48.80
C ALA A 257 -11.67 32.38 48.66
N GLY A 258 -12.59 31.41 48.72
CA GLY A 258 -14.04 31.61 48.56
C GLY A 258 -14.87 31.32 49.82
N ASP A 259 -14.23 31.07 50.96
CA ASP A 259 -14.88 30.86 52.26
C ASP A 259 -14.29 31.86 53.27
N THR A 260 -14.73 33.11 53.18
CA THR A 260 -14.68 34.14 54.22
C THR A 260 -15.94 34.97 54.15
#